data_AF-A0A2C8FCC6-F1
#
_entry.id   AF-A0A2C8FCC6-F1
#
_cell.length_a   1.000
_cell.length_b   1.000
_cell.length_c   1.000
_cell.angle_alpha   90.00
_cell.angle_beta   90.00
_cell.angle_gamma   90.00
#
_symmetry.space_group_name_H-M   'P 1'
#
loop_
_entity.id
_entity.type
_entity.pdbx_description
1 polymer ?
#
loop_
_entity_poly.entity_id
_entity_poly.type
_entity_poly.pdbx_seq_one_letter_code
_entity_poly.pdbx_strand_id
1 'polypeptide(L)'
;MAEIEYRINGVDVSKIKNRNEKRLIQTIPEILESEYGDYLFEPLDIEDIYALALNILPARYVQKGTIILSEQLSKDDLKNSIREATDRVLDNPTRAGK
;
A
#
# COMPACT_ATOMS: atom_id res chain seq x y z
N MET A 1 0.04 -24.28 -0.42
CA MET A 1 -0.21 -23.11 0.45
C MET A 1 -1.47 -23.42 1.24
N ALA A 2 -1.46 -23.30 2.56
CA ALA A 2 -2.67 -23.51 3.37
C ALA A 2 -3.65 -22.36 3.08
N GLU A 3 -4.90 -22.69 2.75
CA GLU A 3 -5.96 -21.71 2.57
C GLU A 3 -6.35 -21.16 3.94
N ILE A 4 -6.04 -19.88 4.19
CA ILE A 4 -6.39 -19.21 5.44
C ILE A 4 -7.89 -18.91 5.39
N GLU A 5 -8.64 -19.50 6.31
CA GLU A 5 -10.07 -19.21 6.47
C GLU A 5 -10.24 -17.85 7.17
N TYR A 6 -10.67 -16.84 6.43
CA TYR A 6 -10.93 -15.48 6.95
C TYR A 6 -12.25 -15.42 7.74
N ARG A 7 -12.34 -16.17 8.85
CA ARG A 7 -13.52 -16.20 9.73
C ARG A 7 -13.17 -15.89 11.18
N ILE A 8 -13.98 -15.03 11.80
CA ILE A 8 -13.95 -14.73 13.22
C ILE A 8 -15.31 -15.08 13.81
N ASN A 9 -15.37 -16.09 14.69
CA ASN A 9 -16.63 -16.55 15.31
C ASN A 9 -17.74 -16.84 14.28
N GLY A 10 -17.39 -17.46 13.14
CA GLY A 10 -18.33 -17.77 12.05
C GLY A 10 -18.64 -16.62 11.10
N VAL A 11 -18.13 -15.41 11.35
CA VAL A 11 -18.30 -14.24 10.49
C VAL A 11 -17.19 -14.17 9.45
N ASP A 12 -17.54 -14.15 8.16
CA ASP A 12 -16.62 -13.96 7.03
C ASP A 12 -16.11 -12.51 6.98
N VAL A 13 -14.80 -12.32 7.18
CA VAL A 13 -14.12 -11.02 7.13
C VAL A 13 -13.30 -10.80 5.85
N SER A 14 -13.31 -11.74 4.90
CA SER A 14 -12.55 -11.66 3.63
C SER A 14 -12.92 -10.44 2.77
N LYS A 15 -14.07 -9.82 3.04
CA LYS A 15 -14.60 -8.67 2.31
C LYS A 15 -14.16 -7.33 2.88
N ILE A 16 -13.49 -7.32 4.04
CA ILE A 16 -12.96 -6.10 4.66
C ILE A 16 -11.62 -5.79 4.00
N LYS A 17 -11.54 -4.66 3.30
CA LYS A 17 -10.32 -4.24 2.57
C LYS A 17 -9.95 -2.81 2.89
N ASN A 18 -8.66 -2.51 2.89
CA ASN A 18 -8.20 -1.13 3.05
C ASN A 18 -8.41 -0.39 1.72
N ARG A 19 -9.09 0.76 1.76
CA ARG A 19 -9.37 1.56 0.55
C ARG A 19 -8.10 2.13 -0.08
N ASN A 20 -7.08 2.37 0.73
CA ASN A 20 -5.85 2.99 0.28
C ASN A 20 -5.07 2.08 -0.66
N GLU A 21 -5.23 0.75 -0.54
CA GLU A 21 -4.60 -0.25 -1.42
C GLU A 21 -4.84 0.07 -2.89
N LYS A 22 -6.11 0.26 -3.27
CA LYS A 22 -6.47 0.57 -4.66
C LYS A 22 -5.84 1.89 -5.13
N ARG A 23 -5.76 2.89 -4.25
CA ARG A 23 -5.19 4.21 -4.59
C ARG A 23 -3.68 4.10 -4.78
N LEU A 24 -2.99 3.38 -3.90
CA LEU A 24 -1.55 3.14 -4.00
C LEU A 24 -1.19 2.37 -5.26
N ILE A 25 -1.91 1.29 -5.58
CA ILE A 25 -1.69 0.50 -6.81
C ILE A 25 -1.76 1.38 -8.06
N GLN A 26 -2.62 2.40 -8.07
CA GLN A 26 -2.76 3.31 -9.21
C GLN A 26 -1.69 4.40 -9.23
N THR A 27 -1.27 4.91 -8.07
CA THR A 27 -0.40 6.10 -7.98
C THR A 27 1.09 5.77 -7.86
N ILE A 28 1.46 4.60 -7.32
CA ILE A 28 2.87 4.19 -7.20
C ILE A 28 3.57 4.22 -8.57
N PRO A 29 3.05 3.60 -9.65
CA PRO A 29 3.72 3.62 -10.95
C PRO A 29 3.96 5.05 -11.48
N GLU A 30 2.98 5.94 -11.31
CA GLU A 30 3.08 7.34 -11.75
C GLU A 30 4.21 8.09 -11.03
N ILE A 31 4.35 7.88 -9.71
CA ILE A 31 5.39 8.54 -8.91
C ILE A 31 6.77 7.96 -9.25
N LEU A 32 6.88 6.63 -9.37
CA LEU A 32 8.16 6.00 -9.69
C LEU A 32 8.66 6.43 -11.08
N GLU A 33 7.78 6.49 -12.08
CA GLU A 33 8.15 6.94 -13.43
C GLU A 33 8.53 8.42 -13.46
N SER A 34 7.77 9.28 -12.77
CA SER A 34 7.94 10.73 -12.84
C SER A 34 9.08 11.29 -11.98
N GLU A 35 9.37 10.67 -10.84
CA GLU A 35 10.31 11.20 -9.84
C GLU A 35 11.52 10.29 -9.60
N TYR A 36 11.41 8.99 -9.92
CA TYR A 36 12.45 7.99 -9.66
C TYR A 36 12.83 7.19 -10.92
N GLY A 37 12.60 7.74 -12.12
CA GLY A 37 12.81 7.04 -13.39
C GLY A 37 14.25 6.59 -13.67
N ASP A 38 15.23 7.16 -12.96
CA ASP A 38 16.64 6.77 -13.05
C ASP A 38 16.99 5.52 -12.22
N TYR A 39 16.08 5.05 -11.35
CA TYR A 39 16.28 3.89 -10.50
C TYR A 39 15.71 2.62 -11.14
N LEU A 40 16.42 1.51 -10.96
CA LEU A 40 15.92 0.19 -11.34
C LEU A 40 15.36 -0.51 -10.11
N PHE A 41 14.03 -0.57 -10.01
CA PHE A 41 13.32 -1.26 -8.93
C PHE A 41 13.14 -2.74 -9.25
N GLU A 42 13.54 -3.60 -8.31
CA GLU A 42 13.23 -5.02 -8.34
C GLU A 42 11.80 -5.26 -7.82
N PRO A 43 11.18 -6.43 -8.11
CA PRO A 43 9.83 -6.73 -7.62
C PRO A 43 9.68 -6.59 -6.10
N LEU A 44 10.72 -6.95 -5.34
CA LEU A 44 10.71 -6.83 -3.87
C LEU A 44 10.69 -5.36 -3.42
N ASP A 45 11.37 -4.46 -4.13
CA ASP A 45 11.33 -3.04 -3.82
C ASP A 45 9.90 -2.49 -3.99
N ILE A 46 9.20 -2.91 -5.04
CA ILE A 46 7.81 -2.51 -5.28
C ILE A 46 6.88 -3.02 -4.17
N GLU A 47 7.07 -4.26 -3.74
CA GLU A 47 6.32 -4.85 -2.63
C GLU A 47 6.58 -4.10 -1.31
N ASP A 48 7.84 -3.77 -1.01
CA ASP A 48 8.25 -3.04 0.19
C ASP A 48 7.72 -1.59 0.16
N ILE A 49 7.81 -0.89 -0.96
CA ILE A 49 7.25 0.46 -1.14
C ILE A 49 5.74 0.43 -0.89
N TYR A 50 5.03 -0.53 -1.47
CA TYR A 50 3.60 -0.68 -1.27
C TYR A 50 3.24 -0.94 0.20
N ALA A 51 3.95 -1.86 0.85
CA ALA A 51 3.72 -2.20 2.25
C ALA A 51 4.03 -1.02 3.20
N LEU A 52 5.15 -0.33 2.98
CA LEU A 52 5.56 0.82 3.78
C LEU A 52 4.60 2.00 3.59
N ALA A 53 4.20 2.31 2.36
CA ALA A 53 3.22 3.37 2.10
C ALA A 53 1.87 3.08 2.79
N LEU A 54 1.41 1.82 2.78
CA LEU A 54 0.22 1.42 3.53
C LEU A 54 0.36 1.60 5.04
N ASN A 55 1.54 1.33 5.59
CA ASN A 55 1.83 1.47 7.01
C ASN A 55 1.95 2.94 7.44
N ILE A 56 2.41 3.83 6.55
CA ILE A 56 2.49 5.28 6.79
C ILE A 56 1.09 5.90 6.81
N LEU A 57 0.23 5.48 5.89
CA LEU A 57 -1.12 6.02 5.76
C LEU A 57 -2.04 5.58 6.91
N PRO A 58 -2.99 6.44 7.34
CA PRO A 58 -4.02 6.01 8.27
C PRO A 58 -4.84 4.88 7.65
N ALA A 59 -4.93 3.75 8.37
CA ALA A 59 -5.65 2.57 7.91
C ALA A 59 -7.14 2.86 7.75
N ARG A 60 -7.70 2.53 6.58
CA ARG A 60 -9.11 2.84 6.24
C ARG A 60 -9.80 1.64 5.62
N TYR A 61 -10.32 0.79 6.49
CA TYR A 61 -11.03 -0.41 6.08
C TYR A 61 -12.49 -0.14 5.73
N VAL A 62 -12.96 -0.82 4.68
CA VAL A 62 -14.35 -0.74 4.25
C VAL A 62 -14.96 -2.12 4.12
N GLN A 63 -16.24 -2.18 4.48
CA GLN A 63 -17.09 -3.34 4.27
C GLN A 63 -18.05 -3.05 3.12
N LYS A 64 -18.25 -4.04 2.24
CA LYS A 64 -19.21 -3.94 1.14
C LYS A 64 -20.62 -3.76 1.71
N GLY A 65 -21.23 -2.58 1.50
CA GLY A 65 -22.60 -2.27 1.92
C GLY A 65 -22.73 -1.22 3.04
N THR A 66 -21.63 -0.71 3.60
CA THR A 66 -21.68 0.35 4.62
C THR A 66 -21.49 1.74 4.01
N ILE A 67 -22.34 2.70 4.41
CA ILE A 67 -22.18 4.12 4.04
C ILE A 67 -21.06 4.71 4.88
N ILE A 68 -20.02 5.25 4.23
CA ILE A 68 -18.87 5.84 4.91
C ILE A 68 -19.09 7.36 4.97
N LEU A 69 -19.31 7.88 6.17
CA LEU A 69 -19.40 9.31 6.45
C LEU A 69 -17.99 9.86 6.73
N SER A 70 -17.47 10.64 5.78
CA SER A 70 -16.28 11.51 5.84
C SER A 70 -14.89 10.88 6.07
N GLU A 71 -13.99 11.13 5.12
CA GLU A 71 -12.88 12.09 5.18
C GLU A 71 -11.98 11.70 4.00
N GLN A 72 -11.68 12.59 3.06
CA GLN A 72 -10.85 12.24 1.91
C GLN A 72 -9.39 12.38 2.30
N LEU A 73 -8.65 11.26 2.34
CA LEU A 73 -7.19 11.31 2.27
C LEU A 73 -6.85 12.11 1.01
N SER A 74 -6.08 13.19 1.17
CA SER A 74 -5.69 14.03 0.04
C SER A 74 -4.86 13.20 -0.94
N LYS A 75 -4.88 13.61 -2.21
CA LYS A 75 -3.93 13.07 -3.18
C LYS A 75 -2.49 13.41 -2.78
N ASP A 76 -2.27 14.55 -2.13
CA ASP A 76 -0.94 14.98 -1.71
C ASP A 76 -0.39 14.09 -0.60
N ASP A 77 -1.20 13.77 0.41
CA ASP A 77 -0.81 12.83 1.48
C ASP A 77 -0.46 11.45 0.93
N LEU A 78 -1.25 10.97 -0.03
CA LEU A 78 -0.99 9.71 -0.72
C LEU A 78 0.38 9.75 -1.43
N LYS A 79 0.63 10.79 -2.23
CA LYS A 79 1.90 10.95 -2.94
C LYS A 79 3.09 11.08 -1.99
N ASN A 80 2.94 11.88 -0.93
CA ASN A 80 3.98 12.06 0.08
C ASN A 80 4.31 10.73 0.78
N SER A 81 3.31 9.93 1.12
CA SER A 81 3.55 8.60 1.71
C SER A 81 4.29 7.65 0.77
N ILE A 82 4.04 7.74 -0.54
CA ILE A 82 4.75 6.94 -1.55
C ILE A 82 6.20 7.40 -1.64
N ARG A 83 6.47 8.70 -1.75
CA ARG A 83 7.84 9.23 -1.78
C ARG A 83 8.63 8.82 -0.55
N GLU A 84 8.03 9.01 0.62
CA GLU A 84 8.66 8.62 1.89
C GLU A 84 8.95 7.11 1.95
N ALA A 85 8.03 6.27 1.47
CA ALA A 85 8.25 4.83 1.39
C ALA A 85 9.39 4.49 0.41
N THR A 86 9.38 5.09 -0.78
CA THR A 86 10.42 4.89 -1.80
C THR A 86 11.80 5.29 -1.29
N ASP A 87 11.92 6.48 -0.69
CA ASP A 87 13.19 6.97 -0.14
C ASP A 87 13.73 6.00 0.92
N ARG A 88 12.86 5.49 1.82
CA ARG A 88 13.25 4.52 2.84
C ARG A 88 13.74 3.19 2.26
N VAL A 89 13.11 2.70 1.18
CA VAL A 89 13.52 1.45 0.50
C VAL A 89 14.85 1.66 -0.23
N LEU A 90 15.05 2.81 -0.87
CA LEU A 90 16.33 3.13 -1.50
C LEU A 90 17.46 3.28 -0.49
N ASP A 91 17.18 3.89 0.67
CA ASP A 91 18.15 4.08 1.76
C ASP A 91 18.49 2.76 2.48
N ASN A 92 17.53 1.83 2.57
CA ASN A 92 17.69 0.55 3.27
C ASN A 92 17.20 -0.59 2.38
N PRO A 93 17.91 -0.90 1.28
CA PRO A 93 17.43 -1.86 0.31
C PRO A 93 17.39 -3.25 0.95
N THR A 94 16.22 -3.88 0.96
CA THR A 94 16.00 -5.25 1.44
C THR A 94 16.58 -6.25 0.42
N ARG A 95 17.87 -6.11 0.07
CA ARG A 95 18.54 -7.10 -0.76
C ARG A 95 18.69 -8.35 0.09
N ALA A 96 17.98 -9.42 -0.28
CA ALA A 96 18.28 -10.75 0.19
C ALA A 96 19.76 -11.02 -0.14
N GLY A 97 20.62 -10.90 0.88
CA GLY A 97 22.06 -11.10 0.74
C GLY A 97 22.32 -12.46 0.08
N LYS A 98 23.14 -12.44 -0.97
CA LYS A 98 23.85 -13.62 -1.43
C LYS A 98 24.92 -14.02 -0.43
#